data_AF-A0A0U2XD00-F1
#
_entry.id   AF-A0A0U2XD00-F1
#
_cell.length_a   1.000
_cell.length_b   1.000
_cell.length_c   1.000
_cell.angle_alpha   90.00
_cell.angle_beta   90.00
_cell.angle_gamma   90.00
#
_symmetry.space_group_name_H-M   'P 1'
#
loop_
_entity.id
_entity.type
_entity.pdbx_description
1 polymer ?
#
loop_
_entity_poly.entity_id
_entity_poly.type
_entity_poly.pdbx_seq_one_letter_code
_entity_poly.pdbx_strand_id
1 'polypeptide(L)'
;MQERDKARRIVDELLTYFFSNDIEEIRIGVNFTSEGFSVEIQGKTEQEPDSVLHLLELLNTPRDLSIESYYDELLGLTHHEEEDYHLLGLMIDEAEISFDTPIFEIKVYRKK
;
A
#
# COMPACT_ATOMS: atom_id res chain seq x y z
N MET A 1 -4.15 -12.39 11.86
CA MET A 1 -5.18 -12.04 10.85
C MET A 1 -5.13 -12.99 9.63
N GLN A 2 -6.22 -13.22 8.88
CA GLN A 2 -6.15 -14.01 7.63
C GLN A 2 -5.52 -13.17 6.49
N GLU A 3 -4.85 -13.80 5.52
CA GLU A 3 -4.19 -13.08 4.41
C GLU A 3 -5.13 -12.16 3.62
N ARG A 4 -6.42 -12.51 3.51
CA ARG A 4 -7.42 -11.65 2.86
C ARG A 4 -7.71 -10.36 3.63
N ASP A 5 -7.69 -10.42 4.96
CA ASP A 5 -7.91 -9.25 5.80
C ASP A 5 -6.69 -8.32 5.73
N LYS A 6 -5.47 -8.87 5.64
CA LYS A 6 -4.23 -8.12 5.38
C LYS A 6 -4.28 -7.40 4.05
N ALA A 7 -4.63 -8.13 2.98
CA ALA A 7 -4.80 -7.53 1.66
C ALA A 7 -5.85 -6.41 1.65
N ARG A 8 -6.98 -6.59 2.36
CA ARG A 8 -8.00 -5.54 2.49
C ARG A 8 -7.44 -4.27 3.13
N ARG A 9 -6.74 -4.37 4.26
CA ARG A 9 -6.15 -3.19 4.93
C ARG A 9 -5.13 -2.48 4.06
N ILE A 10 -4.27 -3.23 3.38
CA ILE A 10 -3.31 -2.64 2.44
C ILE A 10 -4.04 -1.88 1.33
N VAL A 11 -5.11 -2.46 0.78
CA VAL A 11 -5.95 -1.77 -0.21
C VAL A 11 -6.59 -0.51 0.37
N ASP A 12 -7.13 -0.58 1.59
CA ASP A 12 -7.80 0.55 2.24
C ASP A 12 -6.83 1.74 2.40
N GLU A 13 -5.60 1.51 2.84
CA GLU A 13 -4.59 2.58 3.01
C GLU A 13 -4.08 3.14 1.69
N LEU A 14 -3.82 2.28 0.70
CA LEU A 14 -3.43 2.75 -0.63
C LEU A 14 -4.56 3.55 -1.28
N LEU A 15 -5.82 3.15 -1.07
CA LEU A 15 -6.97 3.89 -1.55
C LEU A 15 -7.05 5.28 -0.90
N THR A 16 -6.78 5.38 0.41
CA THR A 16 -6.68 6.67 1.11
C THR A 16 -5.61 7.57 0.48
N TYR A 17 -4.43 7.02 0.14
CA TYR A 17 -3.39 7.78 -0.56
C TYR A 17 -3.83 8.30 -1.94
N PHE A 18 -4.55 7.49 -2.72
CA PHE A 18 -5.06 7.94 -4.02
C PHE A 18 -6.07 9.07 -3.86
N PHE A 19 -6.96 8.99 -2.86
CA PHE A 19 -7.92 10.06 -2.58
C PHE A 19 -7.28 11.33 -2.03
N SER A 20 -6.22 11.23 -1.21
CA SER A 20 -5.50 12.41 -0.71
C SER A 20 -4.75 13.17 -1.81
N ASN A 21 -4.56 12.55 -2.97
CA ASN A 21 -3.98 13.14 -4.19
C ASN A 21 -5.03 13.44 -5.28
N ASP A 22 -6.32 13.52 -4.92
CA ASP A 22 -7.43 13.85 -5.83
C ASP A 22 -7.58 12.88 -7.03
N ILE A 23 -7.14 11.63 -6.90
CA ILE A 23 -7.25 10.60 -7.95
C ILE A 23 -8.60 9.89 -7.82
N GLU A 24 -9.52 10.08 -8.78
CA GLU A 24 -10.90 9.58 -8.68
C GLU A 24 -11.20 8.30 -9.49
N GLU A 25 -10.60 8.13 -10.68
CA GLU A 25 -10.75 6.89 -11.47
C GLU A 25 -9.70 5.88 -11.02
N ILE A 26 -10.10 4.93 -10.15
CA ILE A 26 -9.19 3.96 -9.54
C ILE A 26 -9.55 2.53 -9.99
N ARG A 27 -8.54 1.72 -10.29
CA ARG A 27 -8.66 0.27 -10.53
C ARG A 27 -7.74 -0.48 -9.59
N ILE A 28 -8.26 -1.54 -8.98
CA ILE A 28 -7.54 -2.34 -7.98
C ILE A 28 -7.59 -3.80 -8.39
N GLY A 29 -6.42 -4.42 -8.48
CA GLY A 29 -6.24 -5.86 -8.65
C GLY A 29 -5.63 -6.46 -7.39
N VAL A 30 -6.23 -7.55 -6.88
CA VAL A 30 -5.65 -8.34 -5.79
C VAL A 30 -5.49 -9.77 -6.26
N ASN A 31 -4.27 -10.28 -6.24
CA ASN A 31 -3.96 -11.64 -6.70
C ASN A 31 -3.37 -12.47 -5.56
N PHE A 32 -4.01 -13.60 -5.24
CA PHE A 32 -3.53 -14.54 -4.23
C PHE A 32 -2.84 -15.72 -4.89
N THR A 33 -1.65 -16.07 -4.41
CA THR A 33 -0.84 -17.18 -4.90
C THR A 33 -0.51 -18.14 -3.76
N SER A 34 0.20 -19.23 -4.06
CA SER A 34 0.75 -20.11 -3.02
C SER A 34 1.87 -19.46 -2.20
N GLU A 35 2.54 -18.44 -2.74
CA GLU A 35 3.72 -17.79 -2.15
C GLU A 35 3.35 -16.54 -1.34
N GLY A 36 2.13 -16.02 -1.48
CA GLY A 36 1.70 -14.77 -0.87
C GLY A 36 0.59 -14.10 -1.68
N PHE A 37 0.57 -12.77 -1.70
CA PHE A 37 -0.33 -12.01 -2.55
C PHE A 37 0.32 -10.73 -3.09
N SER A 38 -0.27 -10.20 -4.15
CA SER A 38 0.07 -8.87 -4.68
C SER A 38 -1.17 -8.00 -4.76
N VAL A 39 -0.98 -6.70 -4.55
CA VAL A 39 -1.97 -5.66 -4.80
C VAL A 39 -1.41 -4.70 -5.84
N GLU A 40 -2.21 -4.42 -6.86
CA GLU A 40 -1.94 -3.43 -7.90
C GLU A 40 -3.07 -2.41 -7.84
N ILE A 41 -2.75 -1.16 -7.53
CA ILE A 41 -3.69 -0.04 -7.55
C ILE A 41 -3.19 0.96 -8.57
N GLN A 42 -4.09 1.37 -9.48
CA GLN A 42 -3.77 2.36 -10.49
C GLN A 42 -4.89 3.38 -10.60
N GLY A 43 -4.55 4.56 -11.04
CA GLY A 43 -5.49 5.64 -11.28
C GLY A 43 -4.95 6.65 -12.27
N LYS A 44 -5.80 7.62 -12.62
CA LYS A 44 -5.45 8.65 -13.60
C LYS A 44 -5.12 9.97 -12.94
N THR A 45 -3.93 10.50 -13.23
CA THR A 45 -3.50 11.85 -12.85
C THR A 45 -2.56 12.41 -13.92
N GLU A 46 -2.62 13.72 -14.14
CA GLU A 46 -1.72 14.42 -15.07
C GLU A 46 -0.38 14.78 -14.41
N GLN A 47 -0.30 14.74 -13.09
CA GLN A 47 0.89 15.09 -12.31
C GLN A 47 1.19 13.97 -11.31
N GLU A 48 2.48 13.62 -11.21
CA GLU A 48 2.96 12.70 -10.19
C GLU A 48 2.75 13.34 -8.80
N PRO A 49 2.24 12.59 -7.82
CA PRO A 49 2.18 13.05 -6.43
C PRO A 49 3.55 13.52 -5.92
N ASP A 50 3.63 14.72 -5.33
CA ASP A 50 4.88 15.26 -4.75
C ASP A 50 5.46 14.35 -3.64
N SER A 51 4.59 13.59 -2.97
CA SER A 51 4.93 12.68 -1.87
C SER A 51 5.40 11.29 -2.32
N VAL A 52 5.47 11.02 -3.63
CA VAL A 52 5.69 9.66 -4.16
C VAL A 52 7.00 9.01 -3.68
N LEU A 53 8.09 9.78 -3.65
CA LEU A 53 9.40 9.27 -3.22
C LEU A 53 9.39 8.94 -1.73
N HIS A 54 8.74 9.79 -0.94
CA HIS A 54 8.62 9.57 0.49
C HIS A 54 7.74 8.35 0.79
N LEU A 55 6.62 8.19 0.08
CA LEU A 55 5.79 7.00 0.18
C LEU A 55 6.60 5.75 -0.17
N LEU A 56 7.34 5.76 -1.27
CA LEU A 56 8.15 4.61 -1.70
C LEU A 56 9.18 4.20 -0.64
N GLU A 57 9.82 5.17 0.03
CA GLU A 57 10.75 4.93 1.14
C GLU A 57 10.05 4.27 2.33
N LEU A 58 8.87 4.77 2.72
CA LEU A 58 8.09 4.20 3.82
C LEU A 58 7.63 2.77 3.49
N LEU A 59 7.11 2.55 2.29
CA LEU A 59 6.60 1.25 1.84
C LEU A 59 7.69 0.17 1.71
N ASN A 60 8.93 0.55 1.44
CA ASN A 60 10.06 -0.37 1.39
C ASN A 60 10.82 -0.46 2.73
N THR A 61 10.20 -0.04 3.85
CA THR A 61 10.73 -0.35 5.18
C THR A 61 10.79 -1.87 5.37
N PRO A 62 11.92 -2.45 5.81
CA PRO A 62 12.04 -3.90 5.98
C PRO A 62 10.96 -4.47 6.90
N ARG A 63 10.21 -5.47 6.41
CA ARG A 63 9.19 -6.20 7.17
C ARG A 63 9.72 -6.74 8.49
N ASP A 64 9.00 -6.45 9.58
CA ASP A 64 9.30 -6.99 10.92
C ASP A 64 8.20 -7.95 11.40
N LEU A 65 8.53 -9.24 11.38
CA LEU A 65 7.62 -10.31 11.81
C LEU A 65 7.43 -10.38 13.33
N SER A 66 8.34 -9.80 14.13
CA SER A 66 8.31 -9.92 15.59
C SER A 66 7.16 -9.16 16.25
N ILE A 67 6.60 -8.21 15.50
CA ILE A 67 5.61 -7.23 15.95
C ILE A 67 4.35 -7.25 15.06
N GLU A 68 4.21 -8.25 14.19
CA GLU A 68 3.07 -8.41 13.28
C GLU A 68 1.72 -8.39 14.03
N SER A 69 1.63 -9.02 15.21
CA SER A 69 0.41 -9.04 16.01
C SER A 69 0.05 -7.68 16.61
N TYR A 70 1.04 -6.83 16.87
CA TYR A 70 0.82 -5.47 17.38
C TYR A 70 0.23 -4.56 16.29
N TYR A 71 0.63 -4.77 15.03
CA TYR A 71 0.14 -4.02 13.88
C TYR A 71 -1.24 -4.47 13.40
N ASP A 72 -1.54 -5.77 13.49
CA ASP A 72 -2.89 -6.31 13.30
C ASP A 72 -3.93 -5.52 14.14
N GLU A 73 -3.52 -5.02 15.31
CA GLU A 73 -4.37 -4.23 16.21
C GLU A 73 -4.42 -2.73 15.86
N LEU A 74 -3.38 -2.16 15.23
CA LEU A 74 -3.24 -0.69 15.07
C LEU A 74 -3.65 -0.15 13.70
N LEU A 75 -3.43 -0.87 12.60
CA LEU A 75 -3.67 -0.33 11.25
C LEU A 75 -5.14 0.06 11.03
N GLY A 76 -5.38 1.29 10.59
CA GLY A 76 -6.72 1.86 10.39
C GLY A 76 -7.40 2.34 11.68
N LEU A 77 -6.73 2.34 12.84
CA LEU A 77 -7.18 3.04 14.05
C LEU A 77 -6.61 4.45 14.15
N THR A 78 -5.37 4.63 13.69
CA THR A 78 -4.72 5.93 13.53
C THR A 78 -5.26 6.60 12.25
N HIS A 79 -5.46 7.92 12.30
CA HIS A 79 -5.76 8.74 11.11
C HIS A 79 -4.51 9.58 10.79
N HIS A 80 -3.33 8.96 10.89
CA HIS A 80 -2.05 9.63 10.78
C HIS A 80 -1.36 9.07 9.54
N GLU A 81 -1.57 9.74 8.41
CA GLU A 81 -1.16 9.26 7.07
C GLU A 81 0.29 8.74 7.03
N GLU A 82 1.26 9.47 7.62
CA GLU A 82 2.66 9.01 7.67
C GLU A 82 2.89 7.76 8.54
N GLU A 83 2.26 7.69 9.71
CA GLU A 83 2.38 6.52 10.60
C GLU A 83 1.74 5.30 9.93
N ASP A 84 0.60 5.48 9.26
CA ASP A 84 -0.12 4.43 8.56
C ASP A 84 0.68 3.88 7.36
N TYR A 85 1.38 4.74 6.60
CA TYR A 85 2.27 4.29 5.51
C TYR A 85 3.52 3.56 5.99
N HIS A 86 4.13 4.00 7.10
CA HIS A 86 5.24 3.28 7.71
C HIS A 86 4.81 1.89 8.21
N LEU A 87 3.66 1.80 8.87
CA LEU A 87 3.05 0.56 9.31
C LEU A 87 2.76 -0.37 8.12
N LEU A 88 2.29 0.19 7.00
CA LEU A 88 2.06 -0.59 5.78
C LEU A 88 3.36 -1.15 5.19
N GLY A 89 4.44 -0.37 5.18
CA GLY A 89 5.76 -0.83 4.76
C GLY A 89 6.25 -2.04 5.56
N LEU A 90 6.06 -2.00 6.88
CA LEU A 90 6.40 -3.11 7.78
C LEU A 90 5.56 -4.38 7.54
N MET A 91 4.44 -4.28 6.82
CA MET A 91 3.61 -5.43 6.46
C MET A 91 3.94 -6.02 5.09
N ILE A 92 4.50 -5.27 4.17
CA ILE A 92 4.76 -5.75 2.80
C ILE A 92 6.23 -6.10 2.65
N ASP A 93 6.54 -6.93 1.66
CA ASP A 93 7.91 -7.32 1.39
C ASP A 93 8.57 -6.37 0.39
N GLU A 94 7.82 -5.95 -0.63
CA GLU A 94 8.33 -5.17 -1.75
C GLU A 94 7.24 -4.20 -2.25
N ALA A 95 7.62 -2.96 -2.59
CA ALA A 95 6.76 -1.98 -3.22
C ALA A 95 7.43 -1.30 -4.43
N GLU A 96 6.69 -1.17 -5.52
CA GLU A 96 7.07 -0.47 -6.73
C GLU A 96 6.03 0.62 -7.02
N ILE A 97 6.51 1.79 -7.45
CA ILE A 97 5.65 2.88 -7.92
C ILE A 97 6.09 3.24 -9.33
N SER A 98 5.11 3.41 -10.23
CA SER A 98 5.37 3.87 -11.60
C SER A 98 4.39 4.96 -12.01
N PHE A 99 4.89 5.89 -12.82
CA PHE A 99 4.10 6.95 -13.40
C PHE A 99 4.41 7.06 -14.90
N ASP A 100 3.44 6.64 -15.72
CA ASP A 100 3.43 6.79 -17.17
C ASP A 100 2.17 7.56 -17.55
N THR A 101 2.30 8.90 -17.60
CA THR A 101 1.16 9.82 -17.67
C THR A 101 0.14 9.40 -18.74
N PRO A 102 -1.17 9.31 -18.41
CA PRO A 102 -1.78 9.74 -17.14
C PRO A 102 -1.87 8.64 -16.08
N ILE A 103 -1.21 7.49 -16.25
CA ILE A 103 -1.35 6.34 -15.36
C ILE A 103 -0.34 6.43 -14.22
N PHE A 104 -0.87 6.54 -13.00
CA PHE A 104 -0.12 6.38 -11.75
C PHE A 104 -0.46 5.02 -11.15
N GLU A 105 0.55 4.24 -10.79
CA GLU A 105 0.40 2.86 -10.33
C GLU A 105 1.30 2.55 -9.13
N ILE A 106 0.74 1.88 -8.13
CA ILE A 106 1.47 1.29 -7.02
C ILE A 106 1.25 -0.22 -7.03
N LYS A 107 2.36 -0.97 -6.99
CA LYS A 107 2.39 -2.42 -6.86
C LYS A 107 3.05 -2.80 -5.55
N VAL A 108 2.38 -3.63 -4.77
CA VAL A 108 2.92 -4.17 -3.54
C VAL A 108 2.86 -5.69 -3.55
N TYR A 109 3.89 -6.31 -3.03
CA TYR A 109 3.99 -7.75 -2.88
C TYR A 109 4.23 -8.11 -1.43
N ARG A 110 3.53 -9.14 -0.97
CA ARG A 110 3.68 -9.69 0.37
C ARG A 110 3.79 -11.20 0.30
N LYS A 111 4.87 -11.74 0.85
CA LYS A 111 5.13 -13.18 1.01
C LYS A 111 4.32 -13.71 2.20
N LYS A 112 3.91 -14.96 2.11
CA LYS A 112 3.16 -15.63 3.18
C LYS A 112 3.95 -15.71 4.49
#